data_AF-A0AAD6YJN0-F1
#
_entry.id   AF-A0AAD6YJN0-F1
#
_cell.length_a   1.000
_cell.length_b   1.000
_cell.length_c   1.000
_cell.angle_alpha   90.00
_cell.angle_beta   90.00
_cell.angle_gamma   90.00
#
_symmetry.space_group_name_H-M   'P 1'
#
loop_
_entity.id
_entity.type
_entity.pdbx_description
1 polymer ?
#
loop_
_entity_poly.entity_id
_entity_poly.type
_entity_poly.pdbx_seq_one_letter_code
_entity_poly.pdbx_strand_id
1 'polypeptide(L)'
;MAVVQTQTLGTIPCPYVENAVIQLDFRPEGQPTSLKLDVRFVKVFKPFTMSEAAVVELVPGLRPVVEGLLPRQFVVKFFDPRHMRNELRRMRDHARERADAPWTFGFRSFFLSMLRDFRSERWPNYWNVLGSRVFDDDRRFYKEGDDLRRLIWAAEMDHWEEVIGCHHREVAAYRALEPLQGRSIPKIFGTATYVPPEDGMDDALLSTVPCFFMEYIEGASLEEFELVNGPGTAPSGALRLTNEDALRASHAIIEVARSVRNLGVSNNDIAAHNILLRNLDPLDPTDGGSRQDVCDVRGLLATLKWSLSSPYRARAETPNPLTGFAYENYLLGIAPRHREAFFDEIPEELRESTRITVDEHGREYTWQPARWKLKPSVLRTSDEDQEWGLDEKMVKLIRAL
;
A
#
# COMPACT_ATOMS: atom_id res chain seq x y z
N MET A 1 3.82 34.25 -23.36
CA MET A 1 3.79 32.78 -23.30
C MET A 1 4.59 32.24 -24.47
N ALA A 2 5.86 31.89 -24.25
CA ALA A 2 6.65 31.17 -25.25
C ALA A 2 6.43 29.69 -25.01
N VAL A 3 5.65 29.04 -25.88
CA VAL A 3 5.55 27.59 -25.94
C VAL A 3 6.95 27.10 -26.30
N VAL A 4 7.59 26.35 -25.41
CA VAL A 4 8.79 25.59 -25.76
C VAL A 4 8.32 24.58 -26.81
N GLN A 5 8.53 24.91 -28.10
CA GLN A 5 8.34 23.98 -29.20
C GLN A 5 9.39 22.88 -29.05
N THR A 6 9.05 21.88 -28.25
CA THR A 6 9.68 20.57 -28.35
C THR A 6 9.29 20.04 -29.72
N GLN A 7 10.23 19.97 -30.65
CA GLN A 7 10.07 19.11 -31.81
C GLN A 7 9.64 17.73 -31.27
N THR A 8 8.52 17.21 -31.76
CA THR A 8 7.97 15.91 -31.35
C THR A 8 8.86 14.79 -31.87
N LEU A 9 10.05 14.69 -31.27
CA LEU A 9 10.82 13.46 -31.27
C LEU A 9 9.95 12.41 -30.58
N GLY A 10 9.94 11.19 -31.13
CA GLY A 10 9.07 10.10 -30.66
C GLY A 10 9.14 9.87 -29.15
N THR A 11 8.09 9.23 -28.63
CA THR A 11 8.09 8.69 -27.26
C THR A 11 9.18 7.65 -27.11
N ILE A 12 9.86 7.62 -25.97
CA ILE A 12 10.79 6.53 -25.66
C ILE A 12 9.98 5.24 -25.49
N PRO A 13 10.26 4.18 -26.27
CA PRO A 13 9.53 2.92 -26.15
C PRO A 13 9.68 2.33 -24.74
N CYS A 14 8.59 1.82 -24.18
CA CYS A 14 8.65 1.07 -22.94
C CYS A 14 9.25 -0.32 -23.20
N PRO A 15 10.31 -0.74 -22.49
CA PRO A 15 10.92 -2.06 -22.67
C PRO A 15 10.11 -3.19 -22.01
N TYR A 16 9.12 -2.85 -21.17
CA TYR A 16 8.31 -3.80 -20.40
C TYR A 16 7.12 -4.29 -21.23
N VAL A 17 7.39 -5.16 -22.21
CA VAL A 17 6.35 -5.77 -23.07
C VAL A 17 6.42 -7.29 -23.04
N GLU A 18 5.28 -7.96 -23.20
CA GLU A 18 5.24 -9.42 -23.20
C GLU A 18 6.18 -10.02 -24.24
N ASN A 19 6.84 -11.12 -23.87
CA ASN A 19 7.89 -11.81 -24.63
C ASN A 19 9.21 -11.07 -24.83
N ALA A 20 9.34 -9.79 -24.42
CA ALA A 20 10.64 -9.15 -24.41
C ALA A 20 11.58 -9.84 -23.40
N VAL A 21 12.87 -9.80 -23.72
CA VAL A 21 13.95 -10.36 -22.90
C VAL A 21 14.85 -9.23 -22.47
N ILE A 22 15.11 -9.14 -21.17
CA ILE A 22 16.02 -8.14 -20.60
C ILE A 22 17.05 -8.82 -19.70
N GLN A 23 18.23 -8.20 -19.61
CA GLN A 23 19.27 -8.61 -18.68
C GLN A 23 19.18 -7.80 -17.39
N LEU A 24 19.25 -8.49 -16.26
CA LEU A 24 19.17 -7.93 -14.92
C LEU A 24 20.42 -8.33 -14.13
N ASP A 25 21.01 -7.37 -13.42
CA ASP A 25 22.03 -7.62 -12.41
C ASP A 25 21.33 -7.93 -11.07
N PHE A 26 21.07 -9.22 -10.83
CA PHE A 26 20.32 -9.71 -9.67
C PHE A 26 21.23 -10.01 -8.48
N ARG A 27 20.90 -9.46 -7.32
CA ARG A 27 21.54 -9.74 -6.04
C ARG A 27 20.56 -10.51 -5.13
N PRO A 28 20.79 -11.82 -4.90
CA PRO A 28 19.95 -12.61 -4.01
C PRO A 28 19.96 -12.05 -2.58
N GLU A 29 18.85 -12.23 -1.88
CA GLU A 29 18.74 -11.77 -0.48
C GLU A 29 19.77 -12.50 0.40
N GLY A 30 20.44 -11.74 1.27
CA GLY A 30 21.53 -12.25 2.11
C GLY A 30 22.85 -12.53 1.39
N GLN A 31 22.93 -12.36 0.06
CA GLN A 31 24.16 -12.61 -0.71
C GLN A 31 24.91 -11.29 -1.05
N PRO A 32 26.25 -11.29 -1.04
CA PRO A 32 27.04 -10.11 -1.39
C PRO A 32 27.26 -9.94 -2.89
N THR A 33 27.13 -11.02 -3.68
CA THR A 33 27.46 -11.05 -5.11
C THR A 33 26.22 -10.92 -5.98
N SER A 34 26.39 -10.26 -7.14
CA SER A 34 25.34 -10.12 -8.14
C SER A 34 25.55 -11.13 -9.29
N LEU A 35 24.45 -11.56 -9.88
CA LEU A 35 24.37 -12.52 -10.98
C LEU A 35 23.65 -11.86 -12.16
N LYS A 36 24.19 -12.04 -13.36
CA LYS A 36 23.52 -11.60 -14.59
C LYS A 36 22.46 -12.60 -14.99
N LEU A 37 21.21 -12.15 -15.04
CA LEU A 37 20.06 -12.97 -15.39
C LEU A 37 19.33 -12.40 -16.59
N ASP A 38 19.18 -13.22 -17.63
CA ASP A 38 18.26 -12.92 -18.72
C ASP A 38 16.87 -13.45 -18.34
N VAL A 39 15.90 -12.53 -18.27
CA VAL A 39 14.50 -12.84 -17.95
C VAL A 39 13.60 -12.51 -19.14
N ARG A 40 12.60 -13.35 -19.38
CA ARG A 40 11.56 -13.11 -20.38
C ARG A 40 10.27 -12.70 -19.68
N PHE A 41 9.65 -11.61 -20.14
CA PHE A 41 8.32 -11.20 -19.72
C PHE A 41 7.26 -12.20 -20.18
N VAL A 42 6.53 -12.78 -19.24
CA VAL A 42 5.40 -13.68 -19.49
C VAL A 42 4.10 -12.89 -19.50
N LYS A 43 3.92 -12.02 -18.51
CA LYS A 43 2.74 -11.16 -18.36
C LYS A 43 3.17 -9.83 -17.76
N VAL A 44 2.75 -8.73 -18.36
CA VAL A 44 3.01 -7.38 -17.83
C VAL A 44 1.71 -6.84 -17.24
N PHE A 45 1.78 -6.36 -16.00
CA PHE A 45 0.64 -5.73 -15.35
C PHE A 45 0.68 -4.24 -15.62
N LYS A 46 -0.49 -3.60 -15.73
CA LYS A 46 -0.54 -2.14 -15.79
C LYS A 46 0.15 -1.57 -14.54
N PRO A 47 0.94 -0.49 -14.68
CA PRO A 47 1.64 0.08 -13.55
C PRO A 47 0.66 0.47 -12.44
N PHE A 48 1.02 0.16 -11.20
CA PHE A 48 0.29 0.57 -10.02
C PHE A 48 1.23 1.31 -9.06
N THR A 49 0.78 2.47 -8.59
CA THR A 49 1.30 3.19 -7.42
C THR A 49 2.80 3.49 -7.38
N MET A 50 3.50 3.63 -8.53
CA MET A 50 4.95 3.94 -8.69
C MET A 50 5.88 2.74 -8.99
N SER A 51 5.35 1.63 -9.52
CA SER A 51 6.15 0.54 -10.08
C SER A 51 5.48 -0.09 -11.31
N GLU A 52 6.29 -0.59 -12.26
CA GLU A 52 5.81 -1.56 -13.25
C GLU A 52 6.04 -2.96 -12.67
N ALA A 53 5.05 -3.85 -12.75
CA ALA A 53 5.20 -5.23 -12.30
C ALA A 53 5.01 -6.19 -13.47
N ALA A 54 5.80 -7.26 -13.51
CA ALA A 54 5.63 -8.30 -14.52
C ALA A 54 5.94 -9.69 -13.95
N VAL A 55 5.18 -10.68 -14.40
CA VAL A 55 5.57 -12.09 -14.25
C VAL A 55 6.64 -12.39 -15.28
N VAL A 56 7.76 -12.96 -14.84
CA VAL A 56 8.87 -13.32 -15.71
C VAL A 56 9.27 -14.77 -15.50
N GLU A 57 10.03 -15.30 -16.45
CA GLU A 57 10.74 -16.57 -16.30
C GLU A 57 12.18 -16.48 -16.80
N LEU A 58 13.05 -17.32 -16.24
CA LEU A 58 14.45 -17.40 -16.66
C LEU A 58 14.57 -18.00 -18.06
N VAL A 59 15.42 -17.40 -18.88
CA VAL A 59 15.82 -17.99 -20.17
C VAL A 59 16.54 -19.33 -19.90
N PRO A 60 16.19 -20.43 -20.62
CA PRO A 60 16.58 -21.80 -20.25
C PRO A 60 18.07 -22.05 -19.97
N GLY A 61 18.98 -21.30 -20.62
CA GLY A 61 20.43 -21.48 -20.47
C GLY A 61 21.01 -21.12 -19.09
N LEU A 62 20.28 -20.35 -18.27
CA LEU A 62 20.77 -19.87 -16.97
C LEU A 62 20.24 -20.65 -15.77
N ARG A 63 19.32 -21.60 -16.00
CA ARG A 63 18.66 -22.37 -14.93
C ARG A 63 19.63 -23.12 -13.99
N PRO A 64 20.70 -23.79 -14.47
CA PRO A 64 21.60 -24.51 -13.58
C PRO A 64 22.33 -23.62 -12.56
N VAL A 65 22.50 -22.32 -12.86
CA VAL A 65 23.26 -21.38 -12.00
C VAL A 65 22.42 -20.87 -10.83
N VAL A 66 21.10 -20.85 -10.99
CA VAL A 66 20.15 -20.32 -10.00
C VAL A 66 19.15 -21.38 -9.51
N GLU A 67 19.47 -22.65 -9.76
CA GLU A 67 18.66 -23.78 -9.34
C GLU A 67 18.54 -23.78 -7.80
N GLY A 68 17.30 -23.74 -7.31
CA GLY A 68 16.99 -23.62 -5.88
C GLY A 68 16.96 -22.18 -5.32
N LEU A 69 17.42 -21.18 -6.07
CA LEU A 69 17.32 -19.76 -5.66
C LEU A 69 16.03 -19.10 -6.13
N LEU A 70 15.63 -19.36 -7.37
CA LEU A 70 14.46 -18.76 -7.99
C LEU A 70 13.48 -19.84 -8.49
N PRO A 71 12.16 -19.63 -8.34
CA PRO A 71 11.15 -20.49 -8.94
C PRO A 71 11.14 -20.34 -10.46
N ARG A 72 10.39 -21.21 -11.15
CA ARG A 72 10.21 -21.15 -12.62
C ARG A 72 9.64 -19.80 -13.06
N GLN A 73 8.68 -19.27 -12.31
CA GLN A 73 8.05 -17.97 -12.53
C GLN A 73 8.08 -17.17 -11.25
N PHE A 74 8.39 -15.90 -11.37
CA PHE A 74 8.40 -14.93 -10.27
C PHE A 74 8.00 -13.56 -10.81
N VAL A 75 7.71 -12.63 -9.90
CA VAL A 75 7.39 -11.25 -10.24
C VAL A 75 8.66 -10.39 -10.13
N VAL A 76 8.84 -9.49 -11.09
CA VAL A 76 9.82 -8.39 -10.99
C VAL A 76 9.05 -7.08 -10.97
N LYS A 77 9.37 -6.23 -9.99
CA LYS A 77 8.95 -4.83 -9.96
C LYS A 77 10.07 -3.94 -10.45
N PHE A 78 9.76 -3.00 -11.35
CA PHE A 78 10.66 -2.01 -11.91
C PHE A 78 10.28 -0.63 -11.42
N PHE A 79 11.25 0.09 -10.86
CA PHE A 79 11.10 1.45 -10.34
C PHE A 79 11.67 2.45 -11.34
N ASP A 80 11.06 2.51 -12.52
CA ASP A 80 11.47 3.34 -13.65
C ASP A 80 10.63 4.63 -13.77
N PRO A 81 11.16 5.79 -13.34
CA PRO A 81 10.40 7.04 -13.35
C PRO A 81 9.96 7.49 -14.75
N ARG A 82 10.61 7.00 -15.81
CA ARG A 82 10.36 7.39 -17.20
C ARG A 82 9.04 6.86 -17.74
N HIS A 83 8.58 5.73 -17.21
CA HIS A 83 7.36 5.04 -17.65
C HIS A 83 6.24 5.11 -16.61
N MET A 84 6.45 5.88 -15.53
CA MET A 84 5.47 6.04 -14.46
C MET A 84 4.75 7.37 -14.58
N ARG A 85 3.48 7.36 -14.16
CA ARG A 85 2.73 8.59 -13.99
C ARG A 85 3.32 9.37 -12.82
N ASN A 86 3.57 10.65 -13.03
CA ASN A 86 4.00 11.53 -11.95
C ASN A 86 2.74 11.94 -11.15
N GLU A 87 2.41 11.14 -10.14
CA GLU A 87 1.24 11.34 -9.29
C GLU A 87 1.49 12.31 -8.15
N LEU A 88 2.56 13.13 -8.19
CA LEU A 88 2.77 14.17 -7.19
C LEU A 88 1.61 15.17 -7.24
N ARG A 89 0.56 14.88 -6.45
CA ARG A 89 -0.69 15.65 -6.28
C ARG A 89 -0.45 17.11 -5.86
N ARG A 90 0.80 17.46 -5.56
CA ARG A 90 1.24 18.77 -5.09
C ARG A 90 1.86 19.64 -6.18
N MET A 91 1.97 19.15 -7.41
CA MET A 91 2.42 20.00 -8.51
C MET A 91 1.41 21.13 -8.72
N ARG A 92 1.87 22.38 -8.56
CA ARG A 92 1.12 23.58 -8.97
C ARG A 92 0.75 23.43 -10.45
N ASP A 93 -0.32 24.10 -10.88
CA ASP A 93 -0.89 24.00 -12.24
C ASP A 93 0.15 24.00 -13.37
N HIS A 94 1.27 24.71 -13.19
CA HIS A 94 2.37 24.82 -14.16
C HIS A 94 3.12 23.51 -14.50
N ALA A 95 3.08 22.48 -13.65
CA ALA A 95 3.72 21.19 -13.92
C ALA A 95 2.70 20.05 -14.16
N ARG A 96 1.40 20.39 -14.18
CA ARG A 96 0.33 19.43 -14.46
C ARG A 96 0.38 18.89 -15.89
N GLU A 97 0.76 19.73 -16.85
CA GLU A 97 0.98 19.29 -18.25
C GLU A 97 2.12 18.28 -18.35
N ARG A 98 3.14 18.37 -17.47
CA ARG A 98 4.23 17.40 -17.41
C ARG A 98 3.79 16.09 -16.76
N ALA A 99 2.89 16.11 -15.78
CA ALA A 99 2.47 14.94 -15.01
C ALA A 99 1.96 13.78 -15.88
N ASP A 100 1.24 14.13 -16.94
CA ASP A 100 0.61 13.18 -17.87
C ASP A 100 1.38 13.01 -19.19
N ALA A 101 2.48 13.75 -19.39
CA ALA A 101 3.27 13.67 -20.61
C ALA A 101 4.21 12.44 -20.61
N PRO A 102 4.29 11.67 -21.71
CA PRO A 102 5.28 10.59 -21.82
C PRO A 102 6.70 11.16 -21.90
N TRP A 103 7.68 10.38 -21.44
CA TRP A 103 9.09 10.67 -21.71
C TRP A 103 9.37 10.60 -23.22
N THR A 104 9.71 11.73 -23.82
CA THR A 104 10.14 11.82 -25.22
C THR A 104 11.66 11.95 -25.30
N PHE A 105 12.25 11.67 -26.45
CA PHE A 105 13.69 11.94 -26.65
C PHE A 105 14.04 13.43 -26.48
N GLY A 106 13.09 14.33 -26.78
CA GLY A 106 13.25 15.77 -26.53
C GLY A 106 13.31 16.10 -25.05
N PHE A 107 12.38 15.56 -24.25
CA PHE A 107 12.38 15.74 -22.80
C PHE A 107 13.63 15.12 -22.16
N ARG A 108 14.04 13.93 -22.62
CA ARG A 108 15.30 13.30 -22.22
C ARG A 108 16.50 14.23 -22.43
N SER A 109 16.61 14.82 -23.61
CA SER A 109 17.72 15.73 -23.95
C SER A 109 17.72 16.96 -23.06
N PHE A 110 16.53 17.51 -22.77
CA PHE A 110 16.34 18.57 -21.79
C PHE A 110 16.80 18.12 -20.40
N PHE A 111 16.30 17.00 -19.89
CA PHE A 111 16.63 16.48 -18.56
C PHE A 111 18.13 16.26 -18.39
N LEU A 112 18.79 15.64 -19.37
CA LEU A 112 20.24 15.48 -19.40
C LEU A 112 21.00 16.81 -19.37
N SER A 113 20.53 17.82 -20.11
CA SER A 113 21.14 19.16 -20.07
C SER A 113 21.03 19.77 -18.67
N MET A 114 19.87 19.64 -18.02
CA MET A 114 19.65 20.17 -16.68
C MET A 114 20.48 19.41 -15.63
N LEU A 115 20.65 18.10 -15.79
CA LEU A 115 21.50 17.27 -14.95
C LEU A 115 22.98 17.66 -15.11
N ARG A 116 23.46 17.94 -16.33
CA ARG A 116 24.80 18.48 -16.56
C ARG A 116 24.99 19.86 -15.92
N ASP A 117 23.98 20.74 -16.04
CA ASP A 117 23.98 22.04 -15.38
C ASP A 117 24.11 21.89 -13.87
N PHE A 118 23.33 20.99 -13.28
CA PHE A 118 23.42 20.62 -11.87
C PHE A 118 24.80 20.07 -11.47
N ARG A 119 25.33 19.08 -12.20
CA ARG A 119 26.66 18.48 -11.93
C ARG A 119 27.80 19.47 -12.06
N SER A 120 27.63 20.53 -12.85
CA SER A 120 28.57 21.66 -12.94
C SER A 120 28.45 22.70 -11.81
N GLU A 121 27.76 22.35 -10.72
CA GLU A 121 27.53 23.18 -9.52
C GLU A 121 26.82 24.51 -9.81
N ARG A 122 26.18 24.65 -10.98
CA ARG A 122 25.41 25.85 -11.29
C ARG A 122 24.17 25.95 -10.42
N TRP A 123 23.62 24.81 -9.96
CA TRP A 123 22.46 24.74 -9.08
C TRP A 123 22.73 23.91 -7.82
N PRO A 124 22.13 24.29 -6.68
CA PRO A 124 22.24 23.54 -5.42
C PRO A 124 21.53 22.18 -5.48
N ASN A 125 21.99 21.22 -4.65
CA ASN A 125 21.38 19.90 -4.52
C ASN A 125 20.30 19.85 -3.43
N TYR A 126 19.07 19.60 -3.85
CA TYR A 126 17.93 19.40 -2.96
C TYR A 126 17.48 17.94 -2.85
N TRP A 127 18.08 17.01 -3.61
CA TRP A 127 17.62 15.62 -3.71
C TRP A 127 18.68 14.64 -3.26
N ASN A 128 18.30 13.68 -2.42
CA ASN A 128 19.22 12.66 -1.92
C ASN A 128 19.67 11.70 -3.03
N VAL A 129 18.84 11.50 -4.05
CA VAL A 129 19.14 10.63 -5.20
C VAL A 129 20.37 11.09 -5.99
N LEU A 130 20.76 12.37 -5.85
CA LEU A 130 21.94 12.95 -6.49
C LEU A 130 23.17 13.02 -5.57
N GLY A 131 23.06 12.59 -4.31
CA GLY A 131 24.12 12.64 -3.29
C GLY A 131 23.74 13.47 -2.06
N SER A 132 24.73 13.99 -1.33
CA SER A 132 24.51 14.78 -0.12
C SER A 132 23.68 16.03 -0.42
N ARG A 133 22.58 16.18 0.33
CA ARG A 133 21.64 17.27 0.19
C ARG A 133 22.08 18.51 0.96
N VAL A 134 21.80 19.70 0.41
CA VAL A 134 21.89 20.96 1.15
C VAL A 134 20.62 21.10 2.01
N PHE A 135 20.79 21.06 3.34
CA PHE A 135 19.70 21.30 4.29
C PHE A 135 19.34 22.79 4.33
N ASP A 136 18.56 23.25 3.34
CA ASP A 136 17.85 24.52 3.39
C ASP A 136 16.39 24.24 3.04
N ASP A 137 15.60 23.87 4.06
CA ASP A 137 14.24 23.34 3.89
C ASP A 137 13.24 24.41 3.41
N ASP A 138 13.56 25.70 3.62
CA ASP A 138 12.75 26.84 3.17
C ASP A 138 12.86 27.10 1.66
N ARG A 139 13.87 26.55 0.97
CA ARG A 139 14.11 26.77 -0.47
C ARG A 139 13.56 25.70 -1.40
N ARG A 140 12.97 24.61 -0.88
CA ARG A 140 12.26 23.64 -1.74
C ARG A 140 11.03 24.25 -2.42
N PHE A 141 10.51 25.35 -1.90
CA PHE A 141 9.32 26.01 -2.44
C PHE A 141 9.71 27.03 -3.51
N TYR A 142 9.57 26.62 -4.77
CA TYR A 142 9.75 27.48 -5.93
C TYR A 142 8.92 28.77 -5.79
N LYS A 143 9.58 29.90 -6.02
CA LYS A 143 8.95 31.21 -5.90
C LYS A 143 8.20 31.53 -7.19
N GLU A 144 7.10 32.25 -7.05
CA GLU A 144 6.40 32.81 -8.19
C GLU A 144 7.37 33.70 -8.99
N GLY A 145 7.57 33.39 -10.27
CA GLY A 145 8.57 34.02 -11.13
C GLY A 145 9.82 33.18 -11.46
N ASP A 146 9.96 31.99 -10.89
CA ASP A 146 11.02 31.05 -11.28
C ASP A 146 10.89 30.61 -12.76
N ASP A 147 12.03 30.38 -13.41
CA ASP A 147 12.12 29.87 -14.78
C ASP A 147 11.35 28.56 -14.93
N LEU A 148 10.41 28.50 -15.88
CA LEU A 148 9.61 27.31 -16.18
C LEU A 148 10.47 26.06 -16.38
N ARG A 149 11.66 26.20 -16.99
CA ARG A 149 12.59 25.06 -17.13
C ARG A 149 13.01 24.51 -15.78
N ARG A 150 13.34 25.37 -14.81
CA ARG A 150 13.70 24.94 -13.46
C ARG A 150 12.53 24.28 -12.75
N LEU A 151 11.32 24.83 -12.90
CA LEU A 151 10.12 24.23 -12.34
C LEU A 151 9.88 22.81 -12.87
N ILE A 152 9.98 22.61 -14.19
CA ILE A 152 9.80 21.29 -14.83
C ILE A 152 10.89 20.31 -14.39
N TRP A 153 12.16 20.75 -14.37
CA TRP A 153 13.27 19.92 -13.91
C TRP A 153 13.08 19.45 -12.47
N ALA A 154 12.70 20.37 -11.60
CA ALA A 154 12.68 20.11 -10.18
C ALA A 154 11.46 19.26 -9.79
N ALA A 155 10.32 19.46 -10.46
CA ALA A 155 9.18 18.54 -10.46
C ALA A 155 9.54 17.11 -10.90
N GLU A 156 10.35 16.98 -11.96
CA GLU A 156 10.83 15.68 -12.42
C GLU A 156 11.78 15.05 -11.39
N MET A 157 12.68 15.83 -10.79
CA MET A 157 13.58 15.33 -9.75
C MET A 157 12.86 14.90 -8.48
N ASP A 158 11.81 15.61 -8.07
CA ASP A 158 10.93 15.19 -6.96
C ASP A 158 10.29 13.83 -7.27
N HIS A 159 9.86 13.61 -8.52
CA HIS A 159 9.32 12.31 -8.97
C HIS A 159 10.38 11.21 -8.95
N TRP A 160 11.60 11.49 -9.43
CA TRP A 160 12.72 10.55 -9.33
C TRP A 160 13.04 10.19 -7.88
N GLU A 161 13.15 11.17 -6.98
CA GLU A 161 13.41 10.91 -5.55
C GLU A 161 12.28 10.08 -4.92
N GLU A 162 11.02 10.35 -5.28
CA GLU A 162 9.87 9.61 -4.76
C GLU A 162 9.86 8.15 -5.25
N VAL A 163 10.01 7.89 -6.55
CA VAL A 163 10.03 6.52 -7.11
C VAL A 163 11.18 5.70 -6.51
N ILE A 164 12.38 6.26 -6.42
CA ILE A 164 13.54 5.57 -5.82
C ILE A 164 13.35 5.40 -4.30
N GLY A 165 12.73 6.39 -3.64
CA GLY A 165 12.32 6.31 -2.25
C GLY A 165 11.32 5.18 -2.01
N CYS A 166 10.33 5.00 -2.88
CA CYS A 166 9.37 3.90 -2.84
C CYS A 166 10.08 2.55 -2.93
N HIS A 167 11.01 2.37 -3.87
CA HIS A 167 11.82 1.15 -3.95
C HIS A 167 12.52 0.83 -2.62
N HIS A 168 13.22 1.81 -2.04
CA HIS A 168 13.95 1.58 -0.78
C HIS A 168 13.02 1.25 0.39
N ARG A 169 11.89 1.96 0.51
CA ARG A 169 10.90 1.71 1.56
C ARG A 169 10.26 0.34 1.40
N GLU A 170 9.90 -0.04 0.17
CA GLU A 170 9.27 -1.33 -0.10
C GLU A 170 10.25 -2.49 0.18
N VAL A 171 11.50 -2.42 -0.27
CA VAL A 171 12.52 -3.43 0.05
C VAL A 171 12.76 -3.53 1.57
N ALA A 172 12.85 -2.38 2.26
CA ALA A 172 13.00 -2.37 3.72
C ALA A 172 11.79 -2.98 4.44
N ALA A 173 10.58 -2.71 3.96
CA ALA A 173 9.35 -3.30 4.49
C ALA A 173 9.36 -4.82 4.32
N TYR A 174 9.65 -5.33 3.12
CA TYR A 174 9.76 -6.78 2.90
C TYR A 174 10.80 -7.42 3.83
N ARG A 175 11.98 -6.81 3.98
CA ARG A 175 13.01 -7.32 4.91
C ARG A 175 12.53 -7.37 6.37
N ALA A 176 11.79 -6.36 6.83
CA ALA A 176 11.19 -6.38 8.17
C ALA A 176 10.10 -7.46 8.32
N LEU A 177 9.46 -7.84 7.20
CA LEU A 177 8.43 -8.88 7.13
C LEU A 177 8.96 -10.29 6.87
N GLU A 178 10.28 -10.51 6.92
CA GLU A 178 10.91 -11.83 6.71
C GLU A 178 10.17 -12.98 7.43
N PRO A 179 9.73 -12.88 8.70
CA PRO A 179 9.08 -14.00 9.40
C PRO A 179 7.75 -14.44 8.78
N LEU A 180 7.11 -13.61 7.97
CA LEU A 180 5.81 -13.86 7.35
C LEU A 180 5.92 -14.29 5.88
N GLN A 181 7.11 -14.18 5.30
CA GLN A 181 7.32 -14.41 3.88
C GLN A 181 7.16 -15.88 3.47
N GLY A 182 6.60 -16.10 2.28
CA GLY A 182 6.32 -17.42 1.69
C GLY A 182 5.07 -18.11 2.28
N ARG A 183 4.48 -17.53 3.31
CA ARG A 183 3.21 -17.96 3.91
C ARG A 183 2.16 -16.89 3.64
N SER A 184 2.18 -15.86 4.46
CA SER A 184 1.16 -14.82 4.50
C SER A 184 1.63 -13.50 3.90
N ILE A 185 2.88 -13.40 3.46
CA ILE A 185 3.37 -12.27 2.65
C ILE A 185 4.21 -12.89 1.51
N PRO A 186 4.15 -12.37 0.27
CA PRO A 186 4.98 -12.87 -0.80
C PRO A 186 6.46 -12.83 -0.42
N LYS A 187 7.21 -13.87 -0.75
CA LYS A 187 8.65 -13.89 -0.49
C LYS A 187 9.41 -12.93 -1.40
N ILE A 188 10.34 -12.15 -0.85
CA ILE A 188 11.34 -11.41 -1.63
C ILE A 188 12.54 -12.33 -1.89
N PHE A 189 12.96 -12.48 -3.14
CA PHE A 189 14.13 -13.28 -3.51
C PHE A 189 15.42 -12.47 -3.52
N GLY A 190 15.32 -11.16 -3.69
CA GLY A 190 16.44 -10.25 -3.72
C GLY A 190 16.14 -8.97 -4.51
N THR A 191 17.17 -8.17 -4.70
CA THR A 191 17.10 -6.91 -5.48
C THR A 191 17.78 -7.10 -6.82
N ALA A 192 17.46 -6.28 -7.81
CA ALA A 192 18.14 -6.29 -9.09
C ALA A 192 18.29 -4.88 -9.64
N THR A 193 19.19 -4.74 -10.62
CA THR A 193 19.32 -3.51 -11.40
C THR A 193 19.12 -3.86 -12.87
N TYR A 194 18.23 -3.13 -13.53
CA TYR A 194 18.10 -3.16 -14.98
C TYR A 194 18.93 -2.02 -15.58
N VAL A 195 19.77 -2.36 -16.57
CA VAL A 195 20.51 -1.39 -17.37
C VAL A 195 19.87 -1.38 -18.75
N PRO A 196 19.11 -0.34 -19.12
CA PRO A 196 18.56 -0.22 -20.46
C PRO A 196 19.69 -0.29 -21.50
N PRO A 197 19.46 -0.94 -22.67
CA PRO A 197 20.41 -0.97 -23.77
C PRO A 197 20.92 0.44 -24.07
N GLU A 198 22.17 0.57 -24.54
CA GLU A 198 22.87 1.85 -24.71
C GLU A 198 22.02 2.88 -25.46
N ASP A 199 21.35 3.71 -24.69
CA ASP A 199 20.57 4.82 -25.19
C ASP A 199 21.44 6.07 -25.35
N GLY A 200 22.69 6.07 -24.84
CA GLY A 200 23.55 7.24 -24.67
C GLY A 200 23.28 8.00 -23.35
N MET A 201 22.93 7.28 -22.28
CA MET A 201 22.68 7.83 -20.94
C MET A 201 23.93 7.69 -20.06
N ASP A 202 24.83 8.68 -20.10
CA ASP A 202 26.09 8.62 -19.35
C ASP A 202 25.97 9.04 -17.87
N ASP A 203 24.76 9.32 -17.36
CA ASP A 203 24.58 9.63 -15.92
C ASP A 203 24.05 8.42 -15.16
N ALA A 204 24.68 8.14 -14.01
CA ALA A 204 24.34 7.05 -13.11
C ALA A 204 22.85 7.01 -12.76
N LEU A 205 22.22 8.19 -12.56
CA LEU A 205 20.79 8.31 -12.26
C LEU A 205 19.92 7.67 -13.34
N LEU A 206 20.27 7.82 -14.61
CA LEU A 206 19.46 7.41 -15.76
C LEU A 206 19.88 6.04 -16.32
N SER A 207 21.10 5.62 -16.02
CA SER A 207 21.72 4.39 -16.54
C SER A 207 21.16 3.12 -15.89
N THR A 208 20.45 3.24 -14.76
CA THR A 208 19.98 2.10 -13.98
C THR A 208 18.53 2.27 -13.55
N VAL A 209 17.80 1.16 -13.50
CA VAL A 209 16.46 1.07 -12.94
C VAL A 209 16.51 0.07 -11.78
N PRO A 210 16.22 0.49 -10.55
CA PRO A 210 16.14 -0.42 -9.44
C PRO A 210 14.93 -1.34 -9.59
N CYS A 211 15.15 -2.60 -9.23
CA CYS A 211 14.15 -3.65 -9.31
C CYS A 211 14.23 -4.54 -8.07
N PHE A 212 13.19 -5.31 -7.80
CA PHE A 212 13.30 -6.45 -6.90
C PHE A 212 12.44 -7.62 -7.34
N PHE A 213 12.85 -8.81 -6.92
CA PHE A 213 12.26 -10.09 -7.32
C PHE A 213 11.41 -10.60 -6.17
N MET A 214 10.18 -11.00 -6.46
CA MET A 214 9.26 -11.52 -5.46
C MET A 214 8.47 -12.73 -5.96
N GLU A 215 7.91 -13.48 -5.03
CA GLU A 215 7.09 -14.65 -5.27
C GLU A 215 5.91 -14.32 -6.18
N TYR A 216 5.71 -15.13 -7.22
CA TYR A 216 4.47 -15.10 -7.99
C TYR A 216 3.43 -15.95 -7.26
N ILE A 217 2.31 -15.34 -6.89
CA ILE A 217 1.21 -16.01 -6.22
C ILE A 217 0.16 -16.39 -7.26
N GLU A 218 -0.05 -17.68 -7.43
CA GLU A 218 -1.21 -18.20 -8.14
C GLU A 218 -2.42 -18.16 -7.21
N GLY A 219 -3.22 -17.10 -7.36
CA GLY A 219 -4.38 -16.83 -6.53
C GLY A 219 -5.30 -15.81 -7.17
N ALA A 220 -6.36 -15.48 -6.46
CA ALA A 220 -7.32 -14.46 -6.86
C ALA A 220 -7.48 -13.42 -5.75
N SER A 221 -7.76 -12.18 -6.12
CA SER A 221 -8.01 -11.10 -5.18
C SER A 221 -9.36 -11.24 -4.49
N LEU A 222 -9.55 -10.62 -3.32
CA LEU A 222 -10.82 -10.74 -2.60
C LEU A 222 -12.00 -10.17 -3.38
N GLU A 223 -11.78 -9.18 -4.25
CA GLU A 223 -12.83 -8.60 -5.10
C GLU A 223 -13.37 -9.57 -6.15
N GLU A 224 -12.62 -10.63 -6.47
CA GLU A 224 -13.03 -11.66 -7.42
C GLU A 224 -13.95 -12.71 -6.79
N PHE A 225 -14.16 -12.68 -5.47
CA PHE A 225 -14.97 -13.66 -4.75
C PHE A 225 -16.33 -13.10 -4.31
N GLU A 226 -17.37 -13.91 -4.49
CA GLU A 226 -18.71 -13.69 -3.96
C GLU A 226 -19.09 -14.73 -2.91
N LEU A 227 -19.72 -14.23 -1.83
CA LEU A 227 -20.28 -15.08 -0.80
C LEU A 227 -21.52 -15.82 -1.30
N VAL A 228 -21.52 -17.14 -1.13
CA VAL A 228 -22.64 -18.00 -1.50
C VAL A 228 -23.21 -18.73 -0.28
N ASN A 229 -24.55 -18.68 -0.13
CA ASN A 229 -25.30 -19.34 0.95
C ASN A 229 -25.68 -20.80 0.63
N GLY A 230 -24.85 -21.53 -0.11
CA GLY A 230 -25.11 -22.93 -0.46
C GLY A 230 -24.57 -23.37 -1.83
N PRO A 231 -24.93 -24.59 -2.28
CA PRO A 231 -24.59 -25.09 -3.61
C PRO A 231 -25.43 -24.38 -4.69
N GLY A 232 -24.79 -23.49 -5.46
CA GLY A 232 -25.40 -22.76 -6.57
C GLY A 232 -24.35 -21.90 -7.30
N THR A 233 -24.61 -21.48 -8.53
CA THR A 233 -23.66 -20.62 -9.27
C THR A 233 -23.63 -19.21 -8.70
N ALA A 234 -22.44 -18.59 -8.62
CA ALA A 234 -22.33 -17.16 -8.33
C ALA A 234 -23.12 -16.38 -9.39
N PRO A 235 -24.03 -15.47 -9.01
CA PRO A 235 -24.87 -14.75 -9.96
C PRO A 235 -24.09 -13.94 -11.01
N SER A 236 -22.88 -13.51 -10.68
CA SER A 236 -22.06 -12.63 -11.54
C SER A 236 -20.98 -13.34 -12.36
N GLY A 237 -20.73 -14.64 -12.12
CA GLY A 237 -19.56 -15.34 -12.65
C GLY A 237 -18.28 -15.17 -11.81
N ALA A 238 -18.35 -14.48 -10.67
CA ALA A 238 -17.28 -14.41 -9.68
C ALA A 238 -16.92 -15.79 -9.08
N LEU A 239 -15.73 -15.86 -8.48
CA LEU A 239 -15.31 -17.03 -7.70
C LEU A 239 -16.21 -17.19 -6.48
N ARG A 240 -16.44 -18.43 -6.07
CA ARG A 240 -17.35 -18.73 -4.96
C ARG A 240 -16.56 -18.88 -3.67
N LEU A 241 -17.04 -18.21 -2.62
CA LEU A 241 -16.52 -18.39 -1.27
C LEU A 241 -17.68 -18.72 -0.33
N THR A 242 -17.57 -19.81 0.42
CA THR A 242 -18.58 -20.11 1.44
C THR A 242 -18.44 -19.13 2.61
N ASN A 243 -19.51 -18.93 3.39
CA ASN A 243 -19.42 -18.12 4.60
C ASN A 243 -18.36 -18.66 5.59
N GLU A 244 -18.16 -19.98 5.62
CA GLU A 244 -17.17 -20.62 6.48
C GLU A 244 -15.73 -20.33 6.01
N ASP A 245 -15.48 -20.43 4.70
CA ASP A 245 -14.19 -20.07 4.10
C ASP A 245 -13.89 -18.58 4.24
N ALA A 246 -14.87 -17.72 3.99
CA ALA A 246 -14.74 -16.28 4.14
C ALA A 246 -14.43 -15.88 5.58
N LEU A 247 -15.02 -16.59 6.54
CA LEU A 247 -14.73 -16.40 7.95
C LEU A 247 -13.30 -16.81 8.28
N ARG A 248 -12.86 -18.00 7.82
CA ARG A 248 -11.47 -18.44 7.98
C ARG A 248 -10.48 -17.45 7.36
N ALA A 249 -10.73 -17.02 6.13
CA ALA A 249 -9.92 -16.03 5.43
C ALA A 249 -9.87 -14.71 6.21
N SER A 250 -11.01 -14.23 6.69
CA SER A 250 -11.09 -13.00 7.51
C SER A 250 -10.24 -13.09 8.78
N HIS A 251 -10.28 -14.24 9.47
CA HIS A 251 -9.43 -14.46 10.64
C HIS A 251 -7.95 -14.40 10.29
N ALA A 252 -7.54 -15.13 9.26
CA ALA A 252 -6.15 -15.17 8.85
C ALA A 252 -5.67 -13.78 8.39
N ILE A 253 -6.45 -13.02 7.61
CA ILE A 253 -6.09 -11.64 7.21
C ILE A 253 -5.87 -10.74 8.44
N ILE A 254 -6.75 -10.82 9.45
CA ILE A 254 -6.61 -10.04 10.68
C ILE A 254 -5.32 -10.40 11.44
N GLU A 255 -4.99 -11.70 11.52
CA GLU A 255 -3.74 -12.15 12.16
C GLU A 255 -2.48 -11.67 11.41
N VAL A 256 -2.52 -11.63 10.07
CA VAL A 256 -1.42 -11.10 9.26
C VAL A 256 -1.25 -9.60 9.50
N ALA A 257 -2.35 -8.84 9.48
CA ALA A 257 -2.32 -7.40 9.79
C ALA A 257 -1.75 -7.15 11.20
N ARG A 258 -2.16 -7.93 12.21
CA ARG A 258 -1.57 -7.85 13.56
C ARG A 258 -0.08 -8.14 13.56
N SER A 259 0.35 -9.17 12.84
CA SER A 259 1.76 -9.57 12.76
C SER A 259 2.63 -8.49 12.12
N VAL A 260 2.16 -7.89 11.02
CA VAL A 260 2.86 -6.79 10.34
C VAL A 260 2.97 -5.55 11.22
N ARG A 261 1.92 -5.20 11.96
CA ARG A 261 1.94 -4.11 12.94
C ARG A 261 3.00 -4.37 14.01
N ASN A 262 3.03 -5.59 14.55
CA ASN A 262 3.97 -5.97 15.60
C ASN A 262 5.42 -5.94 15.10
N LEU A 263 5.65 -6.04 13.78
CA LEU A 263 6.94 -5.86 13.12
C LEU A 263 7.25 -4.39 12.78
N GLY A 264 6.38 -3.45 13.14
CA GLY A 264 6.57 -2.01 12.94
C GLY A 264 6.40 -1.54 11.49
N VAL A 265 5.74 -2.35 10.65
CA VAL A 265 5.49 -2.04 9.23
C VAL A 265 4.05 -1.57 9.04
N SER A 266 3.84 -0.67 8.09
CA SER A 266 2.54 -0.12 7.69
C SER A 266 2.37 -0.28 6.19
N ASN A 267 1.23 -0.84 5.77
CA ASN A 267 0.89 -1.03 4.36
C ASN A 267 0.29 0.25 3.75
N ASN A 268 -0.58 0.97 4.48
CA ASN A 268 -1.26 2.21 4.04
C ASN A 268 -2.13 2.10 2.78
N ASP A 269 -2.31 0.90 2.21
CA ASP A 269 -3.06 0.65 0.98
C ASP A 269 -3.86 -0.67 1.05
N ILE A 270 -4.53 -0.90 2.18
CA ILE A 270 -5.37 -2.09 2.35
C ILE A 270 -6.62 -1.97 1.48
N ALA A 271 -6.69 -2.84 0.48
CA ALA A 271 -7.80 -2.92 -0.45
C ALA A 271 -8.08 -4.37 -0.87
N ALA A 272 -9.32 -4.65 -1.31
CA ALA A 272 -9.73 -5.99 -1.73
C ALA A 272 -8.85 -6.56 -2.86
N HIS A 273 -8.38 -5.71 -3.77
CA HIS A 273 -7.51 -6.08 -4.88
C HIS A 273 -6.05 -6.35 -4.48
N ASN A 274 -5.62 -5.91 -3.30
CA ASN A 274 -4.25 -6.11 -2.79
C ASN A 274 -4.11 -7.38 -1.93
N ILE A 275 -5.22 -7.99 -1.51
CA ILE A 275 -5.23 -9.22 -0.72
C ILE A 275 -5.56 -10.40 -1.64
N LEU A 276 -4.67 -11.38 -1.70
CA LEU A 276 -4.83 -12.58 -2.52
C LEU A 276 -5.17 -13.80 -1.67
N LEU A 277 -6.05 -14.66 -2.18
CA LEU A 277 -6.26 -16.02 -1.70
C LEU A 277 -5.57 -17.02 -2.64
N ARG A 278 -4.70 -17.86 -2.09
CA ARG A 278 -3.91 -18.86 -2.84
C ARG A 278 -4.81 -20.00 -3.35
N ASN A 279 -4.56 -20.46 -4.58
CA ASN A 279 -5.40 -21.46 -5.27
C ASN A 279 -5.32 -22.88 -4.68
N LEU A 280 -4.36 -23.16 -3.80
CA LEU A 280 -4.08 -24.51 -3.26
C LEU A 280 -4.43 -24.71 -1.78
N ASP A 281 -4.84 -23.65 -1.08
CA ASP A 281 -5.42 -23.76 0.25
C ASP A 281 -6.12 -22.43 0.58
N PRO A 282 -7.40 -22.40 0.97
CA PRO A 282 -8.07 -21.19 1.45
C PRO A 282 -7.43 -20.57 2.71
N LEU A 283 -6.31 -21.11 3.18
CA LEU A 283 -5.80 -21.02 4.55
C LEU A 283 -4.65 -20.03 4.74
N ASP A 284 -4.18 -19.33 3.71
CA ASP A 284 -3.05 -18.39 3.87
C ASP A 284 -3.23 -17.12 3.02
N PRO A 285 -4.04 -16.16 3.51
CA PRO A 285 -4.21 -14.87 2.85
C PRO A 285 -2.94 -14.04 2.94
N THR A 286 -2.67 -13.24 1.92
CA THR A 286 -1.53 -12.34 1.91
C THR A 286 -1.92 -10.87 1.88
N ASP A 287 -1.72 -10.14 2.98
CA ASP A 287 -1.38 -8.69 3.04
C ASP A 287 -1.27 -8.20 4.51
N GLY A 288 -0.49 -7.15 4.79
CA GLY A 288 -0.12 -6.69 6.13
C GLY A 288 -0.59 -5.28 6.52
N GLY A 289 -0.35 -4.87 7.77
CA GLY A 289 -0.24 -3.45 8.07
C GLY A 289 -0.09 -3.01 9.55
N SER A 290 -0.08 -1.69 9.80
CA SER A 290 -0.02 -0.96 11.07
C SER A 290 -1.29 -1.01 11.97
N ARG A 291 -1.34 -0.16 13.01
CA ARG A 291 -2.53 0.00 13.87
C ARG A 291 -3.77 0.49 13.09
N GLN A 292 -3.59 1.44 12.18
CA GLN A 292 -4.68 1.90 11.31
C GLN A 292 -5.15 0.76 10.39
N ASP A 293 -4.19 -0.07 10.00
CA ASP A 293 -4.37 -1.12 9.02
C ASP A 293 -5.22 -2.29 9.54
N VAL A 294 -5.15 -2.65 10.84
CA VAL A 294 -6.09 -3.64 11.41
C VAL A 294 -7.53 -3.13 11.37
N CYS A 295 -7.74 -1.84 11.65
CA CYS A 295 -9.06 -1.21 11.53
C CYS A 295 -9.52 -1.15 10.07
N ASP A 296 -8.63 -0.82 9.14
CA ASP A 296 -8.92 -0.75 7.71
C ASP A 296 -9.24 -2.15 7.15
N VAL A 297 -8.49 -3.18 7.53
CA VAL A 297 -8.80 -4.60 7.21
C VAL A 297 -10.21 -4.95 7.70
N ARG A 298 -10.56 -4.60 8.94
CA ARG A 298 -11.90 -4.88 9.47
C ARG A 298 -12.98 -4.11 8.71
N GLY A 299 -12.74 -2.84 8.36
CA GLY A 299 -13.64 -2.03 7.53
C GLY A 299 -13.82 -2.61 6.14
N LEU A 300 -12.73 -3.08 5.52
CA LEU A 300 -12.72 -3.75 4.23
C LEU A 300 -13.53 -5.05 4.27
N LEU A 301 -13.23 -5.95 5.21
CA LEU A 301 -13.92 -7.23 5.34
C LEU A 301 -15.40 -7.05 5.69
N ALA A 302 -15.76 -6.01 6.44
CA ALA A 302 -17.16 -5.65 6.69
C ALA A 302 -17.88 -5.18 5.42
N THR A 303 -17.19 -4.41 4.58
CA THR A 303 -17.71 -3.93 3.28
C THR A 303 -17.94 -5.10 2.31
N LEU A 304 -17.02 -6.07 2.30
CA LEU A 304 -17.14 -7.31 1.53
C LEU A 304 -18.21 -8.26 2.11
N LYS A 305 -18.71 -7.98 3.33
CA LYS A 305 -19.58 -8.85 4.12
C LYS A 305 -18.93 -10.16 4.58
N TRP A 306 -17.60 -10.23 4.55
CA TRP A 306 -16.82 -11.40 4.96
C TRP A 306 -16.59 -11.43 6.48
N SER A 307 -16.57 -10.26 7.14
CA SER A 307 -16.37 -10.20 8.59
C SER A 307 -17.67 -10.32 9.39
N LEU A 308 -17.59 -11.06 10.49
CA LEU A 308 -18.62 -11.13 11.54
C LEU A 308 -18.40 -10.13 12.69
N SER A 309 -17.29 -9.41 12.76
CA SER A 309 -16.93 -8.60 13.94
C SER A 309 -17.29 -7.12 13.79
N SER A 310 -18.07 -6.59 14.73
CA SER A 310 -18.26 -5.14 14.85
C SER A 310 -16.94 -4.45 15.21
N PRO A 311 -16.56 -3.35 14.53
CA PRO A 311 -15.41 -2.52 14.91
C PRO A 311 -15.62 -1.82 16.27
N TYR A 312 -16.81 -1.89 16.87
CA TYR A 312 -17.17 -1.20 18.11
C TYR A 312 -17.32 -2.11 19.33
N ARG A 313 -16.84 -3.35 19.31
CA ARG A 313 -17.16 -4.30 20.38
C ARG A 313 -16.65 -3.88 21.77
N ALA A 314 -15.41 -3.41 21.94
CA ALA A 314 -14.94 -2.92 23.26
C ALA A 314 -15.85 -1.83 23.82
N ARG A 315 -16.33 -0.94 22.96
CA ARG A 315 -17.26 0.12 23.30
C ARG A 315 -18.66 -0.39 23.64
N ALA A 316 -19.13 -1.43 22.97
CA ALA A 316 -20.42 -2.06 23.23
C ALA A 316 -20.42 -3.01 24.43
N GLU A 317 -19.26 -3.51 24.87
CA GLU A 317 -19.14 -4.44 26.00
C GLU A 317 -18.61 -3.77 27.27
N THR A 318 -17.83 -2.68 27.17
CA THR A 318 -17.25 -1.97 28.31
C THR A 318 -17.82 -0.55 28.42
N PRO A 319 -18.62 -0.24 29.46
CA PRO A 319 -19.18 1.09 29.63
C PRO A 319 -18.09 2.11 29.97
N ASN A 320 -18.24 3.34 29.45
CA ASN A 320 -17.51 4.48 29.98
C ASN A 320 -17.92 4.70 31.46
N PRO A 321 -16.98 4.94 32.39
CA PRO A 321 -17.31 5.08 33.80
C PRO A 321 -18.22 6.30 34.10
N LEU A 322 -18.16 7.36 33.29
CA LEU A 322 -18.96 8.58 33.47
C LEU A 322 -20.24 8.57 32.61
N THR A 323 -20.19 8.06 31.39
CA THR A 323 -21.32 8.19 30.44
C THR A 323 -22.00 6.87 30.09
N GLY A 324 -21.48 5.75 30.60
CA GLY A 324 -21.99 4.42 30.27
C GLY A 324 -21.81 4.13 28.80
N PHE A 325 -22.91 3.80 28.14
CA PHE A 325 -22.98 3.50 26.70
C PHE A 325 -23.61 4.64 25.89
N ALA A 326 -23.60 5.87 26.41
CA ALA A 326 -24.30 7.00 25.77
C ALA A 326 -23.84 7.25 24.33
N TYR A 327 -22.52 7.19 24.09
CA TYR A 327 -21.94 7.41 22.78
C TYR A 327 -22.24 6.27 21.81
N GLU A 328 -22.17 5.03 22.27
CA GLU A 328 -22.47 3.83 21.49
C GLU A 328 -23.94 3.75 21.12
N ASN A 329 -24.82 4.06 22.06
CA ASN A 329 -26.25 4.17 21.83
C ASN A 329 -26.54 5.22 20.75
N TYR A 330 -25.84 6.36 20.77
CA TYR A 330 -25.94 7.39 19.74
C TYR A 330 -25.43 6.91 18.37
N LEU A 331 -24.22 6.36 18.32
CA LEU A 331 -23.61 5.85 17.08
C LEU A 331 -24.47 4.77 16.41
N LEU A 332 -24.96 3.80 17.19
CA LEU A 332 -25.84 2.74 16.67
C LEU A 332 -27.23 3.27 16.32
N GLY A 333 -27.65 4.39 16.92
CA GLY A 333 -28.86 5.12 16.54
C GLY A 333 -28.76 5.75 15.15
N ILE A 334 -27.59 6.29 14.79
CA ILE A 334 -27.36 6.93 13.48
C ILE A 334 -26.87 5.94 12.39
N ALA A 335 -26.54 4.70 12.76
CA ALA A 335 -26.05 3.66 11.85
C ALA A 335 -26.95 2.40 11.84
N PRO A 336 -28.22 2.50 11.39
CA PRO A 336 -29.21 1.42 11.51
C PRO A 336 -28.81 0.13 10.81
N ARG A 337 -28.18 0.19 9.62
CA ARG A 337 -27.69 -0.99 8.91
C ARG A 337 -26.61 -1.75 9.70
N HIS A 338 -25.71 -1.02 10.35
CA HIS A 338 -24.66 -1.60 11.17
C HIS A 338 -25.26 -2.24 12.43
N ARG A 339 -26.16 -1.52 13.09
CA ARG A 339 -26.92 -2.01 14.25
C ARG A 339 -27.65 -3.31 13.93
N GLU A 340 -28.43 -3.35 12.85
CA GLU A 340 -29.22 -4.52 12.44
C GLU A 340 -28.37 -5.72 12.06
N ALA A 341 -27.18 -5.49 11.49
CA ALA A 341 -26.27 -6.57 11.13
C ALA A 341 -25.67 -7.25 12.37
N PHE A 342 -25.22 -6.47 13.37
CA PHE A 342 -24.33 -6.99 14.42
C PHE A 342 -24.90 -6.98 15.84
N PHE A 343 -26.01 -6.29 16.09
CA PHE A 343 -26.52 -6.08 17.45
C PHE A 343 -27.97 -6.54 17.60
N ASP A 344 -28.27 -7.05 18.78
CA ASP A 344 -29.62 -7.25 19.29
C ASP A 344 -29.97 -6.13 20.26
N GLU A 345 -31.22 -5.66 20.23
CA GLU A 345 -31.71 -4.74 21.25
C GLU A 345 -31.80 -5.46 22.61
N ILE A 346 -31.33 -4.80 23.66
CA ILE A 346 -31.55 -5.23 25.03
C ILE A 346 -32.96 -4.75 25.41
N PRO A 347 -33.90 -5.63 25.78
CA PRO A 347 -35.24 -5.23 26.23
C PRO A 347 -35.17 -4.18 27.35
N GLU A 348 -36.08 -3.21 27.34
CA GLU A 348 -36.03 -2.06 28.26
C GLU A 348 -36.04 -2.48 29.74
N GLU A 349 -36.80 -3.52 30.06
CA GLU A 349 -36.90 -4.13 31.39
C GLU A 349 -35.62 -4.85 31.85
N LEU A 350 -34.70 -5.16 30.92
CA LEU A 350 -33.40 -5.77 31.21
C LEU A 350 -32.25 -4.75 31.22
N ARG A 351 -32.52 -3.48 30.88
CA ARG A 351 -31.51 -2.42 30.90
C ARG A 351 -31.26 -1.96 32.34
N GLU A 352 -30.02 -1.61 32.65
CA GLU A 352 -29.71 -0.87 33.87
C GLU A 352 -30.42 0.50 33.87
N SER A 353 -30.66 1.09 35.04
CA SER A 353 -31.26 2.42 35.12
C SER A 353 -30.26 3.50 34.71
N THR A 354 -30.76 4.54 34.02
CA THR A 354 -30.00 5.78 33.82
C THR A 354 -29.70 6.41 35.17
N ARG A 355 -28.46 6.88 35.37
CA ARG A 355 -28.03 7.51 36.63
C ARG A 355 -27.13 8.70 36.37
N ILE A 356 -27.01 9.58 37.35
CA ILE A 356 -26.02 10.66 37.32
C ILE A 356 -24.73 10.16 37.94
N THR A 357 -23.62 10.36 37.24
CA THR A 357 -22.26 10.15 37.77
C THR A 357 -21.55 11.48 37.84
N VAL A 358 -20.59 11.61 38.75
CA VAL A 358 -19.85 12.86 38.95
C VAL A 358 -18.37 12.57 38.75
N ASP A 359 -17.67 13.41 38.00
CA ASP A 359 -16.22 13.29 37.83
C ASP A 359 -15.43 13.92 38.99
N GLU A 360 -14.10 13.87 38.90
CA GLU A 360 -13.18 14.43 39.90
C GLU A 360 -13.28 15.95 40.09
N HIS A 361 -13.97 16.66 39.19
CA HIS A 361 -14.19 18.10 39.22
C HIS A 361 -15.61 18.48 39.67
N GLY A 362 -16.43 17.51 40.07
CA GLY A 362 -17.81 17.76 40.47
C GLY A 362 -18.78 17.95 39.30
N ARG A 363 -18.38 17.62 38.06
CA ARG A 363 -19.26 17.74 36.89
C ARG A 363 -20.14 16.52 36.79
N GLU A 364 -21.44 16.76 36.60
CA GLU A 364 -22.44 15.72 36.46
C GLU A 364 -22.56 15.24 35.01
N TYR A 365 -22.56 13.92 34.84
CA TYR A 365 -22.79 13.24 33.57
C TYR A 365 -23.99 12.31 33.69
N THR A 366 -24.78 12.22 32.62
CA THR A 366 -25.84 11.22 32.52
C THR A 366 -25.26 9.91 32.00
N TRP A 367 -25.12 8.93 32.88
CA TRP A 367 -24.71 7.58 32.55
C TRP A 367 -25.88 6.82 31.93
N GLN A 368 -25.70 6.31 30.70
CA GLN A 368 -26.75 5.57 29.99
C GLN A 368 -26.45 4.06 29.96
N PRO A 369 -27.46 3.20 30.18
CA PRO A 369 -27.30 1.76 30.04
C PRO A 369 -27.08 1.35 28.58
N ALA A 370 -26.53 0.15 28.38
CA ALA A 370 -26.47 -0.44 27.05
C ALA A 370 -27.90 -0.64 26.51
N ARG A 371 -28.17 -0.16 25.30
CA ARG A 371 -29.41 -0.49 24.57
C ARG A 371 -29.22 -1.66 23.62
N TRP A 372 -27.98 -1.98 23.30
CA TRP A 372 -27.60 -2.92 22.26
C TRP A 372 -26.57 -3.90 22.82
N LYS A 373 -26.71 -5.18 22.50
CA LYS A 373 -25.71 -6.22 22.76
C LYS A 373 -25.30 -6.85 21.45
N LEU A 374 -24.07 -7.34 21.35
CA LEU A 374 -23.63 -8.06 20.16
C LEU A 374 -24.43 -9.36 20.00
N LYS A 375 -24.80 -9.68 18.76
CA LYS A 375 -25.45 -10.95 18.44
C LYS A 375 -24.52 -12.12 18.80
N PRO A 376 -25.05 -13.28 19.22
CA PRO A 376 -24.22 -14.47 19.47
C PRO A 376 -23.42 -14.94 18.25
N SER A 377 -23.93 -14.66 17.04
CA SER A 377 -23.25 -14.96 15.77
C SER A 377 -22.09 -14.01 15.45
N VAL A 378 -21.96 -12.90 16.19
CA VAL A 378 -20.81 -11.99 16.07
C VAL A 378 -19.63 -12.61 16.80
N LEU A 379 -18.62 -12.96 16.02
CA LEU A 379 -17.47 -13.71 16.51
C LEU A 379 -16.64 -12.88 17.49
N ARG A 380 -16.41 -13.46 18.67
CA ARG A 380 -15.58 -12.89 19.74
C ARG A 380 -14.12 -13.28 19.50
N THR A 381 -13.35 -12.44 18.82
CA THR A 381 -11.88 -12.57 18.80
C THR A 381 -11.30 -12.15 20.16
N SER A 382 -10.16 -12.69 20.58
CA SER A 382 -9.73 -12.58 21.97
C SER A 382 -9.21 -11.20 22.42
N ASP A 383 -8.94 -10.21 21.55
CA ASP A 383 -7.91 -9.21 21.93
C ASP A 383 -8.20 -7.73 21.60
N GLU A 384 -7.90 -6.89 22.62
CA GLU A 384 -7.19 -5.60 22.73
C GLU A 384 -7.27 -4.52 21.63
N ASP A 385 -7.53 -4.85 20.37
CA ASP A 385 -7.40 -3.89 19.26
C ASP A 385 -8.56 -2.88 19.17
N GLN A 386 -9.62 -3.09 19.96
CA GLN A 386 -10.84 -2.30 19.91
C GLN A 386 -10.90 -1.14 20.92
N GLU A 387 -9.97 -1.06 21.87
CA GLU A 387 -9.91 0.05 22.82
C GLU A 387 -9.24 1.31 22.24
N TRP A 388 -8.69 1.24 21.03
CA TRP A 388 -7.70 2.21 20.57
C TRP A 388 -8.27 3.36 19.74
N GLY A 389 -9.47 3.82 20.10
CA GLY A 389 -10.18 4.95 19.48
C GLY A 389 -10.07 6.29 20.23
N LEU A 390 -9.11 6.45 21.15
CA LEU A 390 -8.78 7.75 21.72
C LEU A 390 -7.40 8.18 21.22
N ASP A 391 -7.42 9.04 20.21
CA ASP A 391 -6.30 9.91 19.87
C ASP A 391 -5.75 10.56 21.16
N GLU A 392 -4.42 10.66 21.30
CA GLU A 392 -3.80 11.44 22.38
C GLU A 392 -4.34 12.89 22.43
N LYS A 393 -4.81 13.43 21.28
CA LYS A 393 -5.52 14.72 21.23
C LYS A 393 -6.93 14.67 21.82
N MET A 394 -7.64 13.54 21.74
CA MET A 394 -8.94 13.34 22.40
C MET A 394 -8.79 13.06 23.89
N VAL A 395 -7.75 12.35 24.33
CA VAL A 395 -7.40 12.26 25.76
C VAL A 395 -7.05 13.64 26.32
N LYS A 396 -6.37 14.49 25.53
CA LYS A 396 -6.14 15.90 25.90
C LYS A 396 -7.42 16.74 25.87
N LEU A 397 -8.36 16.51 24.95
CA LEU A 397 -9.64 17.21 24.90
C LEU A 397 -10.57 16.79 26.05
N ILE A 398 -10.56 15.52 26.44
CA ILE A 398 -11.32 14.97 27.59
C ILE A 398 -10.67 15.36 28.93
N ARG A 399 -9.36 15.64 28.97
CA ARG A 399 -8.69 16.27 30.13
C ARG A 399 -8.80 17.80 30.17
N ALA A 400 -9.16 18.44 29.06
CA ALA A 400 -9.30 19.89 28.94
C ALA A 400 -10.75 20.38 29.00
N LEU A 401 -11.71 19.48 28.77
CA LEU A 401 -13.08 19.64 29.23
C LEU A 401 -13.10 19.23 30.69
#